data_AF-A0A945EF95-F1
#
_entry.id   AF-A0A945EF95-F1
#
_cell.length_a   1.000
_cell.length_b   1.000
_cell.length_c   1.000
_cell.angle_alpha   90.00
_cell.angle_beta   90.00
_cell.angle_gamma   90.00
#
_symmetry.space_group_name_H-M   'P 1'
#
loop_
_entity.id
_entity.type
_entity.pdbx_description
1 polymer ?
#
loop_
_entity_poly.entity_id
_entity_poly.type
_entity_poly.pdbx_seq_one_letter_code
_entity_poly.pdbx_strand_id
1 'polypeptide(L)'
;MYNKFFFTVLLTLFFGLTSLGQIFITELADPNDDATARYVEIYNGGTTTVDVTGWTLRRYTNDDTVPQTKGEDLTPIGFLGPGSFAIIAVNGNAFKVAFGMEADISAGANGPADSNGDDQIYITDASGAIVDFFGVVGEDGTGTDHEFENGRAERKASVTQGTATWDVNEWNIDNCSGSGDGALNVDGGFDPGVWIGAKTAGVEDESSVTLKMYPNPANDVLTLSTQNTVNTVEIFNVLGKKVITMQVEDTSAEINVSNLNAGIYLISYQINNSTSTKKFVKN
;
A
#
# COMPACT_ATOMS: atom_id res chain seq x y z
N MET A 1 -5.74 -35.98 -53.11
CA MET A 1 -4.88 -35.01 -52.40
C MET A 1 -5.59 -34.58 -51.14
N TYR A 2 -5.20 -35.09 -49.97
CA TYR A 2 -5.75 -34.67 -48.67
C TYR A 2 -4.78 -33.67 -48.04
N ASN A 3 -5.25 -32.45 -47.83
CA ASN A 3 -4.49 -31.37 -47.21
C ASN A 3 -4.60 -31.52 -45.68
N LYS A 4 -3.51 -31.86 -44.99
CA LYS A 4 -3.47 -31.91 -43.52
C LYS A 4 -3.20 -30.51 -43.00
N PHE A 5 -4.21 -29.88 -42.40
CA PHE A 5 -4.03 -28.68 -41.57
C PHE A 5 -3.41 -29.09 -40.23
N PHE A 6 -2.21 -28.60 -39.94
CA PHE A 6 -1.64 -28.63 -38.60
C PHE A 6 -2.18 -27.44 -37.82
N PHE A 7 -2.95 -27.71 -36.76
CA PHE A 7 -3.37 -26.70 -35.79
C PHE A 7 -2.32 -26.67 -34.68
N THR A 8 -1.44 -25.68 -34.70
CA THR A 8 -0.52 -25.42 -33.58
C THR A 8 -1.30 -24.67 -32.51
N VAL A 9 -1.71 -25.38 -31.46
CA VAL A 9 -2.24 -24.75 -30.24
C VAL A 9 -1.05 -24.16 -29.50
N LEU A 10 -0.93 -22.84 -29.52
CA LEU A 10 0.06 -22.12 -28.73
C LEU A 10 -0.42 -22.11 -27.28
N LEU A 11 0.06 -23.07 -26.48
CA LEU A 11 -0.14 -23.09 -25.05
C LEU A 11 0.73 -22.00 -24.42
N THR A 12 0.17 -20.81 -24.20
CA THR A 12 0.80 -19.78 -23.38
C THR A 12 0.81 -20.24 -21.93
N LEU A 13 1.95 -20.79 -21.49
CA LEU A 13 2.26 -20.95 -20.08
C LEU A 13 2.43 -19.55 -19.48
N PHE A 14 1.47 -19.10 -18.68
CA PHE A 14 1.70 -18.00 -17.75
C PHE A 14 2.63 -18.51 -16.64
N PHE A 15 3.92 -18.20 -16.76
CA PHE A 15 4.78 -18.21 -15.58
C PHE A 15 4.41 -16.96 -14.77
N GLY A 16 3.66 -17.15 -13.69
CA GLY A 16 3.54 -16.12 -12.66
C GLY A 16 4.94 -15.83 -12.15
N LEU A 17 5.43 -14.61 -12.37
CA LEU A 17 6.58 -14.12 -11.62
C LEU A 17 6.18 -14.17 -10.15
N THR A 18 6.83 -15.04 -9.38
CA THR A 18 6.64 -15.13 -7.93
C THR A 18 6.96 -13.76 -7.34
N SER A 19 5.92 -13.07 -6.89
CA SER A 19 6.00 -11.74 -6.31
C SER A 19 6.40 -11.78 -4.83
N LEU A 20 7.55 -12.41 -4.55
CA LEU A 20 8.08 -12.48 -3.19
C LEU A 20 8.18 -11.07 -2.59
N GLY A 21 7.55 -10.88 -1.43
CA GLY A 21 7.57 -9.63 -0.68
C GLY A 21 6.56 -8.56 -1.13
N GLN A 22 5.61 -8.82 -2.04
CA GLN A 22 4.58 -7.80 -2.35
C GLN A 22 3.56 -7.60 -1.22
N ILE A 23 3.26 -8.66 -0.48
CA ILE A 23 2.40 -8.62 0.70
C ILE A 23 3.27 -8.49 1.93
N PHE A 24 2.99 -7.52 2.79
CA PHE A 24 3.70 -7.33 4.05
C PHE A 24 2.79 -6.69 5.10
N ILE A 25 3.20 -6.80 6.35
CA ILE A 25 2.50 -6.22 7.50
C ILE A 25 2.79 -4.72 7.51
N THR A 26 1.74 -3.91 7.61
CA THR A 26 1.84 -2.45 7.71
C THR A 26 1.52 -1.92 9.10
N GLU A 27 0.70 -2.65 9.86
CA GLU A 27 0.33 -2.26 11.22
C GLU A 27 0.07 -3.48 12.12
N LEU A 28 0.54 -3.40 13.37
CA LEU A 28 0.12 -4.23 14.50
C LEU A 28 -0.43 -3.29 15.57
N ALA A 29 -1.64 -3.57 16.07
CA ALA A 29 -2.35 -2.66 16.97
C ALA A 29 -2.80 -3.35 18.26
N ASP A 30 -2.46 -2.74 19.39
CA ASP A 30 -2.92 -3.10 20.73
C ASP A 30 -3.52 -1.89 21.46
N PRO A 31 -4.78 -1.51 21.18
CA PRO A 31 -5.40 -0.36 21.85
C PRO A 31 -5.53 -0.57 23.36
N ASN A 32 -5.00 0.38 24.13
CA ASN A 32 -4.95 0.36 25.60
C ASN A 32 -6.32 0.20 26.27
N ASP A 33 -7.38 0.80 25.70
CA ASP A 33 -8.73 0.79 26.26
C ASP A 33 -9.65 -0.28 25.68
N ASP A 34 -9.22 -0.99 24.64
CA ASP A 34 -9.97 -2.08 24.04
C ASP A 34 -9.08 -3.14 23.37
N ALA A 35 -8.56 -4.05 24.18
CA ALA A 35 -7.84 -5.23 23.69
C ALA A 35 -8.68 -6.13 22.76
N THR A 36 -10.00 -6.00 22.74
CA THR A 36 -10.85 -6.77 21.80
C THR A 36 -10.92 -6.12 20.42
N ALA A 37 -10.37 -4.93 20.24
CA ALA A 37 -10.27 -4.24 18.96
C ALA A 37 -8.91 -4.43 18.26
N ARG A 38 -7.99 -5.22 18.85
CA ARG A 38 -6.68 -5.56 18.25
C ARG A 38 -6.79 -6.05 16.82
N TYR A 39 -5.81 -5.68 16.01
CA TYR A 39 -5.74 -6.13 14.63
C TYR A 39 -4.30 -6.19 14.09
N VAL A 40 -4.18 -6.93 12.99
CA VAL A 40 -3.03 -6.93 12.10
C VAL A 40 -3.49 -6.43 10.74
N GLU A 41 -2.78 -5.47 10.18
CA GLU A 41 -2.98 -4.97 8.83
C GLU A 41 -1.90 -5.52 7.89
N ILE A 42 -2.34 -6.01 6.74
CA ILE A 42 -1.45 -6.37 5.63
C ILE A 42 -1.76 -5.51 4.41
N TYR A 43 -0.73 -5.22 3.62
CA TYR A 43 -0.81 -4.38 2.44
C TYR A 43 -0.14 -5.04 1.24
N ASN A 44 -0.74 -4.86 0.06
CA ASN A 44 -0.09 -5.20 -1.20
C ASN A 44 0.63 -3.98 -1.78
N GLY A 45 1.94 -3.84 -1.50
CA GLY A 45 2.79 -2.81 -2.08
C GLY A 45 3.31 -3.13 -3.48
N GLY A 46 2.89 -4.26 -4.04
CA GLY A 46 3.17 -4.66 -5.41
C GLY A 46 2.37 -3.91 -6.46
N THR A 47 2.67 -4.23 -7.73
CA THR A 47 1.93 -3.70 -8.90
C THR A 47 0.93 -4.72 -9.46
N THR A 48 0.82 -5.90 -8.85
CA THR A 48 -0.02 -7.00 -9.30
C THR A 48 -0.92 -7.50 -8.18
N THR A 49 -2.13 -7.94 -8.53
CA THR A 49 -3.00 -8.64 -7.59
C THR A 49 -2.36 -9.94 -7.14
N VAL A 50 -2.44 -10.23 -5.84
CA VAL A 50 -1.94 -11.46 -5.22
C VAL A 50 -3.14 -12.29 -4.74
N ASP A 51 -3.13 -13.59 -5.05
CA ASP A 51 -4.05 -14.56 -4.45
C ASP A 51 -3.45 -15.05 -3.13
N VAL A 52 -4.11 -14.72 -2.02
CA VAL A 52 -3.69 -15.11 -0.66
C VAL A 52 -4.38 -16.39 -0.17
N THR A 53 -5.04 -17.13 -1.07
CA THR A 53 -5.59 -18.46 -0.76
C THR A 53 -4.50 -19.40 -0.24
N GLY A 54 -4.74 -20.01 0.92
CA GLY A 54 -3.81 -20.91 1.60
C GLY A 54 -2.65 -20.22 2.34
N TRP A 55 -2.60 -18.88 2.34
CA TRP A 55 -1.65 -18.13 3.15
C TRP A 55 -2.08 -18.15 4.61
N THR A 56 -1.14 -17.92 5.53
CA THR A 56 -1.40 -17.98 6.97
C THR A 56 -0.68 -16.87 7.71
N LEU A 57 -1.40 -16.17 8.60
CA LEU A 57 -0.81 -15.31 9.62
C LEU A 57 -0.47 -16.15 10.85
N ARG A 58 0.70 -15.97 11.42
CA ARG A 58 1.24 -16.84 12.47
C ARG A 58 1.91 -16.04 13.57
N ARG A 59 2.01 -16.65 14.74
CA ARG A 59 2.56 -16.06 15.95
C ARG A 59 3.50 -17.02 16.68
N TYR A 60 4.56 -16.49 17.26
CA TYR A 60 5.28 -17.06 18.40
C TYR A 60 4.87 -16.27 19.65
N THR A 61 4.56 -16.96 20.75
CA THR A 61 4.09 -16.29 21.97
C THR A 61 5.29 -15.97 22.85
N ASN A 62 5.49 -14.70 23.24
CA ASN A 62 6.59 -14.29 24.11
C ASN A 62 7.96 -14.85 23.66
N ASP A 63 8.68 -15.60 24.52
CA ASP A 63 9.97 -16.24 24.22
C ASP A 63 9.86 -17.64 23.59
N ASP A 64 8.68 -18.01 23.05
CA ASP A 64 8.50 -19.30 22.38
C ASP A 64 9.41 -19.42 21.15
N THR A 65 10.01 -20.60 20.98
CA THR A 65 10.82 -20.95 19.79
C THR A 65 10.04 -21.78 18.77
N VAL A 66 8.78 -22.09 19.08
CA VAL A 66 7.86 -22.84 18.23
C VAL A 66 6.60 -22.00 18.05
N PRO A 67 6.14 -21.76 16.81
CA PRO A 67 4.97 -20.94 16.60
C PRO A 67 3.71 -21.66 17.06
N GLN A 68 2.65 -20.91 17.32
CA GLN A 68 1.35 -21.45 17.65
C GLN A 68 0.89 -22.48 16.60
N THR A 69 0.30 -23.57 17.10
CA THR A 69 -0.16 -24.69 16.26
C THR A 69 -1.21 -24.24 15.25
N LYS A 70 -2.11 -23.33 15.65
CA LYS A 70 -3.12 -22.72 14.79
C LYS A 70 -2.66 -21.30 14.42
N GLY A 71 -2.37 -21.08 13.14
CA GLY A 71 -2.34 -19.73 12.57
C GLY A 71 -3.71 -19.34 12.02
N GLU A 72 -3.85 -18.09 11.59
CA GLU A 72 -5.07 -17.64 10.92
C GLU A 72 -4.98 -17.80 9.41
N ASP A 73 -5.97 -18.50 8.86
CA ASP A 73 -6.14 -18.73 7.44
C ASP A 73 -6.57 -17.45 6.73
N LEU A 74 -5.76 -17.00 5.77
CA LEU A 74 -6.01 -15.78 5.00
C LEU A 74 -6.86 -16.03 3.75
N THR A 75 -7.22 -17.28 3.46
CA THR A 75 -8.08 -17.66 2.32
C THR A 75 -9.37 -16.82 2.18
N PRO A 76 -10.08 -16.42 3.27
CA PRO A 76 -11.28 -15.60 3.14
C PRO A 76 -11.08 -14.25 2.43
N ILE A 77 -9.86 -13.70 2.43
CA ILE A 77 -9.52 -12.45 1.72
C ILE A 77 -9.53 -12.68 0.20
N GLY A 78 -9.10 -13.86 -0.26
CA GLY A 78 -9.02 -14.21 -1.68
C GLY A 78 -7.96 -13.41 -2.43
N PHE A 79 -8.36 -12.41 -3.21
CA PHE A 79 -7.45 -11.63 -4.05
C PHE A 79 -7.22 -10.23 -3.48
N LEU A 80 -5.97 -9.92 -3.15
CA LEU A 80 -5.56 -8.60 -2.68
C LEU A 80 -4.93 -7.80 -3.83
N GLY A 81 -5.61 -6.73 -4.26
CA GLY A 81 -5.17 -5.88 -5.37
C GLY A 81 -3.99 -4.97 -5.01
N PRO A 82 -3.27 -4.41 -6.00
CA PRO A 82 -2.23 -3.40 -5.77
C PRO A 82 -2.76 -2.24 -4.93
N GLY A 83 -2.02 -1.85 -3.90
CA GLY A 83 -2.39 -0.75 -3.02
C GLY A 83 -3.58 -1.03 -2.11
N SER A 84 -4.05 -2.28 -2.03
CA SER A 84 -5.16 -2.68 -1.16
C SER A 84 -4.64 -3.19 0.18
N PHE A 85 -5.43 -2.93 1.22
CA PHE A 85 -5.23 -3.43 2.57
C PHE A 85 -6.15 -4.61 2.86
N ALA A 86 -5.76 -5.44 3.82
CA ALA A 86 -6.66 -6.36 4.48
C ALA A 86 -6.43 -6.31 5.99
N ILE A 87 -7.53 -6.33 6.74
CA ILE A 87 -7.54 -6.22 8.20
C ILE A 87 -7.94 -7.55 8.82
N ILE A 88 -7.08 -8.07 9.70
CA ILE A 88 -7.32 -9.27 10.49
C ILE A 88 -7.49 -8.84 11.94
N ALA A 89 -8.73 -8.74 12.40
CA ALA A 89 -9.06 -8.31 13.75
C ALA A 89 -9.33 -9.49 14.69
N VAL A 90 -9.00 -9.35 15.98
CA VAL A 90 -9.37 -10.37 16.99
C VAL A 90 -10.89 -10.53 17.09
N ASN A 91 -11.64 -9.44 17.04
CA ASN A 91 -13.09 -9.45 17.03
C ASN A 91 -13.61 -8.40 16.04
N GLY A 92 -14.19 -8.85 14.93
CA GLY A 92 -14.68 -7.94 13.88
C GLY A 92 -15.76 -6.96 14.35
N ASN A 93 -16.60 -7.32 15.32
CA ASN A 93 -17.61 -6.40 15.85
C ASN A 93 -16.99 -5.32 16.75
N ALA A 94 -16.07 -5.69 17.64
CA ALA A 94 -15.36 -4.71 18.47
C ALA A 94 -14.53 -3.76 17.61
N PHE A 95 -13.77 -4.30 16.66
CA PHE A 95 -13.03 -3.53 15.66
C PHE A 95 -13.94 -2.54 14.90
N LYS A 96 -15.10 -2.99 14.42
CA LYS A 96 -16.06 -2.10 13.75
C LYS A 96 -16.59 -1.00 14.65
N VAL A 97 -16.86 -1.31 15.92
CA VAL A 97 -17.31 -0.30 16.90
C VAL A 97 -16.19 0.72 17.16
N ALA A 98 -14.95 0.25 17.26
CA ALA A 98 -13.77 1.07 17.53
C ALA A 98 -13.43 2.00 16.34
N PHE A 99 -13.32 1.45 15.12
CA PHE A 99 -12.74 2.16 13.97
C PHE A 99 -13.75 2.50 12.87
N GLY A 100 -15.01 2.08 13.01
CA GLY A 100 -16.10 2.43 12.08
C GLY A 100 -16.05 1.71 10.73
N MET A 101 -15.22 0.68 10.58
CA MET A 101 -15.09 -0.13 9.36
C MET A 101 -15.10 -1.64 9.66
N GLU A 102 -15.46 -2.45 8.67
CA GLU A 102 -15.44 -3.91 8.80
C GLU A 102 -14.00 -4.44 8.66
N ALA A 103 -13.63 -5.43 9.47
CA ALA A 103 -12.42 -6.20 9.22
C ALA A 103 -12.70 -7.27 8.15
N ASP A 104 -11.68 -7.61 7.35
CA ASP A 104 -11.77 -8.70 6.37
C ASP A 104 -11.85 -10.07 7.05
N ILE A 105 -11.19 -10.21 8.21
CA ILE A 105 -11.22 -11.43 9.03
C ILE A 105 -11.50 -11.06 10.49
N SER A 106 -12.42 -11.80 11.12
CA SER A 106 -12.60 -11.85 12.57
C SER A 106 -11.98 -13.15 13.10
N ALA A 107 -10.73 -13.09 13.54
CA ALA A 107 -9.88 -14.24 13.86
C ALA A 107 -10.29 -14.99 15.14
N GLY A 108 -10.85 -14.26 16.11
CA GLY A 108 -11.09 -14.76 17.47
C GLY A 108 -9.85 -14.67 18.36
N ALA A 109 -10.07 -14.88 19.66
CA ALA A 109 -9.03 -14.78 20.68
C ALA A 109 -7.98 -15.90 20.60
N ASN A 110 -6.82 -15.66 21.18
CA ASN A 110 -5.64 -16.53 21.22
C ASN A 110 -4.96 -16.78 19.86
N GLY A 111 -5.36 -16.05 18.81
CA GLY A 111 -4.68 -16.07 17.51
C GLY A 111 -3.60 -15.00 17.39
N PRO A 112 -2.86 -14.98 16.27
CA PRO A 112 -1.91 -13.92 15.93
C PRO A 112 -2.46 -12.49 16.01
N ALA A 113 -3.75 -12.28 15.70
CA ALA A 113 -4.38 -10.96 15.82
C ALA A 113 -4.70 -10.54 17.26
N ASP A 114 -4.54 -11.45 18.22
CA ASP A 114 -4.73 -11.21 19.66
C ASP A 114 -3.38 -11.06 20.38
N SER A 115 -2.41 -10.43 19.70
CA SER A 115 -1.13 -10.11 20.32
C SER A 115 -1.28 -8.91 21.26
N ASN A 116 -0.71 -9.01 22.45
CA ASN A 116 -0.64 -7.93 23.44
C ASN A 116 0.67 -7.14 23.35
N GLY A 117 1.34 -7.16 22.21
CA GLY A 117 2.48 -6.28 21.97
C GLY A 117 3.86 -6.83 22.31
N ASP A 118 3.98 -8.06 22.79
CA ASP A 118 5.23 -8.72 23.17
C ASP A 118 5.50 -10.03 22.39
N ASP A 119 4.74 -10.26 21.32
CA ASP A 119 4.82 -11.45 20.47
C ASP A 119 5.54 -11.21 19.14
N GLN A 120 5.92 -12.30 18.46
CA GLN A 120 6.44 -12.24 17.09
C GLN A 120 5.37 -12.69 16.09
N ILE A 121 5.19 -11.91 15.03
CA ILE A 121 4.11 -12.10 14.05
C ILE A 121 4.73 -12.25 12.66
N TYR A 122 4.22 -13.19 11.86
CA TYR A 122 4.74 -13.42 10.51
C TYR A 122 3.69 -14.00 9.56
N ILE A 123 3.93 -13.85 8.27
CA ILE A 123 3.05 -14.35 7.21
C ILE A 123 3.77 -15.47 6.47
N THR A 124 3.07 -16.57 6.19
CA THR A 124 3.53 -17.58 5.24
C THR A 124 2.64 -17.63 4.01
N ASP A 125 3.24 -17.82 2.84
CA ASP A 125 2.51 -18.11 1.62
C ASP A 125 1.94 -19.54 1.61
N ALA A 126 1.21 -19.88 0.55
CA ALA A 126 0.62 -21.21 0.38
C ALA A 126 1.65 -22.36 0.31
N SER A 127 2.93 -22.07 0.04
CA SER A 127 4.01 -23.05 0.08
C SER A 127 4.62 -23.22 1.47
N GLY A 128 4.27 -22.34 2.41
CA GLY A 128 4.83 -22.27 3.75
C GLY A 128 6.09 -21.39 3.85
N ALA A 129 6.46 -20.67 2.78
CA ALA A 129 7.59 -19.75 2.82
C ALA A 129 7.19 -18.47 3.57
N ILE A 130 8.07 -17.97 4.44
CA ILE A 130 7.85 -16.71 5.16
C ILE A 130 7.95 -15.55 4.16
N VAL A 131 6.94 -14.68 4.17
CA VAL A 131 6.84 -13.52 3.28
C VAL A 131 7.21 -12.23 4.00
N ASP A 132 6.84 -12.11 5.28
CA ASP A 132 7.15 -10.95 6.12
C ASP A 132 7.23 -11.37 7.59
N PHE A 133 8.03 -10.65 8.41
CA PHE A 133 8.30 -11.01 9.81
C PHE A 133 8.47 -9.80 10.73
N PHE A 134 7.82 -9.86 11.90
CA PHE A 134 7.93 -8.92 13.01
C PHE A 134 8.41 -9.63 14.28
N GLY A 135 9.43 -9.08 14.95
CA GLY A 135 9.98 -9.55 16.22
C GLY A 135 11.07 -10.62 16.14
N VAL A 136 11.64 -10.99 17.29
CA VAL A 136 12.77 -11.93 17.42
C VAL A 136 12.31 -13.26 18.02
N VAL A 137 12.47 -14.36 17.28
CA VAL A 137 12.09 -15.70 17.77
C VAL A 137 12.90 -16.07 19.02
N GLY A 138 12.21 -16.48 20.08
CA GLY A 138 12.84 -16.86 21.34
C GLY A 138 13.13 -15.70 22.29
N GLU A 139 12.59 -14.50 22.03
CA GLU A 139 12.75 -13.31 22.88
C GLU A 139 11.38 -12.72 23.23
N ASP A 140 11.02 -12.74 24.51
CA ASP A 140 9.87 -12.00 25.05
C ASP A 140 10.00 -10.52 24.68
N GLY A 141 8.99 -9.96 24.01
CA GLY A 141 9.02 -8.59 23.53
C GLY A 141 9.04 -7.54 24.63
N THR A 142 8.63 -7.86 25.86
CA THR A 142 8.60 -6.92 26.98
C THR A 142 9.96 -6.25 27.21
N GLY A 143 10.04 -4.92 27.10
CA GLY A 143 11.27 -4.16 27.28
C GLY A 143 12.26 -4.23 26.10
N THR A 144 11.81 -4.62 24.91
CA THR A 144 12.65 -4.80 23.71
C THR A 144 12.25 -3.91 22.54
N ASP A 145 13.03 -3.99 21.46
CA ASP A 145 12.81 -3.23 20.22
C ASP A 145 11.59 -3.68 19.41
N HIS A 146 10.90 -4.78 19.78
CA HIS A 146 9.64 -5.22 19.16
C HIS A 146 8.44 -5.17 20.13
N GLU A 147 8.54 -4.36 21.18
CA GLU A 147 7.45 -4.10 22.11
C GLU A 147 6.48 -3.03 21.59
N PHE A 148 5.19 -3.34 21.51
CA PHE A 148 4.12 -2.40 21.17
C PHE A 148 2.88 -2.54 22.08
N GLU A 149 3.05 -3.08 23.30
CA GLU A 149 1.95 -3.27 24.26
C GLU A 149 1.19 -1.96 24.46
N ASN A 150 -0.14 -1.99 24.50
CA ASN A 150 -0.97 -0.78 24.60
C ASN A 150 -0.66 0.29 23.54
N GLY A 151 -0.11 -0.09 22.39
CA GLY A 151 0.41 0.81 21.36
C GLY A 151 0.27 0.26 19.94
N ARG A 152 1.21 0.64 19.08
CA ARG A 152 1.19 0.36 17.64
C ARG A 152 2.60 0.08 17.14
N ALA A 153 2.74 -0.88 16.24
CA ALA A 153 3.89 -0.97 15.35
C ALA A 153 3.46 -0.66 13.91
N GLU A 154 3.96 0.44 13.34
CA GLU A 154 3.71 0.83 11.95
C GLU A 154 4.96 0.62 11.09
N ARG A 155 4.77 0.04 9.91
CA ARG A 155 5.84 -0.13 8.93
C ARG A 155 6.31 1.24 8.43
N LYS A 156 7.62 1.46 8.26
CA LYS A 156 8.14 2.72 7.70
C LYS A 156 7.84 2.86 6.22
N ALA A 157 7.55 4.08 5.78
CA ALA A 157 7.27 4.40 4.38
C ALA A 157 8.37 3.99 3.38
N SER A 158 9.63 3.87 3.83
CA SER A 158 10.75 3.41 3.00
C SER A 158 10.71 1.91 2.67
N VAL A 159 9.89 1.13 3.38
CA VAL A 159 9.83 -0.33 3.25
C VAL A 159 8.72 -0.68 2.27
N THR A 160 9.09 -0.98 1.03
CA THR A 160 8.13 -1.22 -0.06
C THR A 160 7.90 -2.71 -0.34
N GLN A 161 8.48 -3.59 0.47
CA GLN A 161 8.39 -5.04 0.30
C GLN A 161 8.59 -5.76 1.63
N GLY A 162 7.95 -6.92 1.78
CA GLY A 162 8.12 -7.82 2.91
C GLY A 162 9.47 -8.53 2.92
N THR A 163 9.92 -8.89 4.13
CA THR A 163 11.19 -9.54 4.39
C THR A 163 10.99 -10.70 5.37
N ALA A 164 11.61 -11.84 5.10
CA ALA A 164 11.46 -13.03 5.94
C ALA A 164 12.20 -12.95 7.29
N THR A 165 12.77 -11.79 7.63
CA THR A 165 13.63 -11.57 8.80
C THR A 165 13.33 -10.23 9.42
N TRP A 166 13.36 -10.17 10.75
CA TRP A 166 13.23 -8.95 11.51
C TRP A 166 14.36 -7.94 11.24
N ASP A 167 13.98 -6.68 11.04
CA ASP A 167 14.85 -5.52 11.12
C ASP A 167 14.09 -4.37 11.80
N VAL A 168 14.51 -4.00 13.00
CA VAL A 168 13.94 -2.87 13.77
C VAL A 168 13.92 -1.56 12.96
N ASN A 169 14.86 -1.38 12.03
CA ASN A 169 14.91 -0.16 11.23
C ASN A 169 13.75 -0.05 10.24
N GLU A 170 12.97 -1.11 10.03
CA GLU A 170 11.79 -1.12 9.17
C GLU A 170 10.52 -0.61 9.85
N TRP A 171 10.55 -0.32 11.16
CA TRP A 171 9.36 -0.04 11.96
C TRP A 171 9.43 1.28 12.73
N ASN A 172 8.29 1.94 12.86
CA ASN A 172 7.99 2.97 13.86
C ASN A 172 7.13 2.30 14.92
N ILE A 173 7.60 2.28 16.17
CA ILE A 173 6.93 1.52 17.24
C ILE A 173 6.64 2.47 18.39
N ASP A 174 5.35 2.60 18.69
CA ASP A 174 4.85 3.35 19.82
C ASP A 174 4.69 2.43 21.04
N ASN A 175 5.13 2.94 22.18
CA ASN A 175 5.22 2.25 23.47
C ASN A 175 6.33 1.18 23.56
N CYS A 176 7.35 1.24 22.70
CA CYS A 176 8.56 0.44 22.82
C CYS A 176 9.29 0.78 24.13
N SER A 177 9.15 -0.06 25.15
CA SER A 177 9.69 0.12 26.51
C SER A 177 9.26 1.41 27.19
N GLY A 178 8.03 1.86 26.92
CA GLY A 178 7.51 3.13 27.42
C GLY A 178 8.02 4.38 26.67
N SER A 179 8.70 4.20 25.53
CA SER A 179 9.04 5.30 24.60
C SER A 179 7.91 5.58 23.61
N GLY A 180 7.96 6.70 22.89
CA GLY A 180 6.84 7.18 22.05
C GLY A 180 5.86 8.07 22.81
N ASP A 181 4.61 8.14 22.35
CA ASP A 181 3.56 9.00 22.92
C ASP A 181 2.87 8.39 24.17
N GLY A 182 3.28 7.19 24.57
CA GLY A 182 2.70 6.41 25.67
C GLY A 182 1.57 5.49 25.20
N ALA A 183 0.77 5.00 26.14
CA ALA A 183 -0.35 4.11 25.82
C ALA A 183 -1.37 4.80 24.89
N LEU A 184 -1.71 4.14 23.79
CA LEU A 184 -2.64 4.63 22.78
C LEU A 184 -4.01 3.96 22.96
N ASN A 185 -5.05 4.77 23.18
CA ASN A 185 -6.43 4.31 23.10
C ASN A 185 -6.87 4.17 21.64
N VAL A 186 -8.05 3.62 21.39
CA VAL A 186 -8.66 3.51 20.06
C VAL A 186 -8.65 4.84 19.29
N ASP A 187 -8.87 5.98 19.96
CA ASP A 187 -8.84 7.32 19.37
C ASP A 187 -7.45 7.98 19.33
N GLY A 188 -6.41 7.22 19.69
CA GLY A 188 -5.04 7.67 19.92
C GLY A 188 -4.12 7.69 18.70
N GLY A 189 -4.61 7.34 17.49
CA GLY A 189 -3.80 7.43 16.27
C GLY A 189 -3.75 6.19 15.39
N PHE A 190 -4.48 5.13 15.74
CA PHE A 190 -4.73 3.99 14.84
C PHE A 190 -5.55 4.45 13.63
N ASP A 191 -5.14 4.03 12.44
CA ASP A 191 -5.77 4.40 11.18
C ASP A 191 -5.88 3.20 10.21
N PRO A 192 -6.65 2.15 10.56
CA PRO A 192 -6.74 0.96 9.72
C PRO A 192 -7.22 1.30 8.31
N GLY A 193 -6.60 0.64 7.32
CA GLY A 193 -6.74 0.93 5.90
C GLY A 193 -5.88 2.10 5.41
N VAL A 194 -5.00 2.64 6.25
CA VAL A 194 -4.07 3.71 5.93
C VAL A 194 -2.67 3.32 6.42
N TRP A 195 -1.68 3.57 5.56
CA TRP A 195 -0.28 3.36 5.90
C TRP A 195 0.55 4.51 5.36
N ILE A 196 1.50 5.03 6.15
CA ILE A 196 2.36 6.16 5.76
C ILE A 196 3.13 5.96 4.45
N GLY A 197 3.41 4.71 4.05
CA GLY A 197 4.08 4.40 2.79
C GLY A 197 3.15 4.15 1.61
N ALA A 198 1.84 4.09 1.83
CA ALA A 198 0.89 3.82 0.78
C ALA A 198 0.83 5.00 -0.20
N LYS A 199 1.10 4.71 -1.47
CA LYS A 199 0.94 5.71 -2.53
C LYS A 199 -0.55 6.01 -2.69
N THR A 200 -1.05 7.06 -2.04
CA THR A 200 -2.43 7.47 -2.27
C THR A 200 -2.57 7.94 -3.72
N ALA A 201 -3.61 7.47 -4.42
CA ALA A 201 -3.90 7.87 -5.80
C ALA A 201 -4.40 9.35 -5.91
N GLY A 202 -4.04 10.21 -4.97
CA GLY A 202 -4.54 11.58 -4.87
C GLY A 202 -3.67 12.55 -4.07
N VAL A 203 -2.69 12.07 -3.30
CA VAL A 203 -1.70 12.91 -2.62
C VAL A 203 -0.37 12.17 -2.66
N GLU A 204 0.36 12.34 -3.76
CA GLU A 204 1.80 12.14 -3.69
C GLU A 204 2.34 13.18 -2.72
N ASP A 205 2.98 12.73 -1.66
CA ASP A 205 3.81 13.58 -0.82
C ASP A 205 4.75 14.38 -1.73
N GLU A 206 4.68 15.70 -1.58
CA GLU A 206 5.28 16.70 -2.45
C GLU A 206 6.81 16.60 -2.36
N SER A 207 7.40 15.68 -3.12
CA SER A 207 8.66 15.96 -3.81
C SER A 207 8.35 16.89 -4.99
N SER A 208 7.92 18.10 -4.64
CA SER A 208 7.47 19.23 -5.48
C SER A 208 8.02 19.27 -6.92
N VAL A 209 7.47 18.46 -7.83
CA VAL A 209 7.63 18.71 -9.27
C VAL A 209 6.72 19.87 -9.63
N THR A 210 7.19 21.08 -9.35
CA THR A 210 6.46 22.31 -9.62
C THR A 210 6.47 22.60 -11.12
N LEU A 211 5.49 22.05 -11.84
CA LEU A 211 5.20 22.49 -13.21
C LEU A 211 4.43 23.81 -13.18
N LYS A 212 5.07 24.86 -13.68
CA LYS A 212 4.50 26.18 -13.94
C LYS A 212 3.82 26.17 -15.31
N MET A 213 2.65 26.80 -15.39
CA MET A 213 1.85 26.86 -16.61
C MET A 213 1.30 28.28 -16.78
N TYR A 214 1.67 28.94 -17.88
CA TYR A 214 1.30 30.33 -18.13
C TYR A 214 1.25 30.69 -19.62
N PRO A 215 0.46 31.71 -20.02
CA PRO A 215 -0.56 32.34 -19.20
C PRO A 215 -1.75 31.40 -18.94
N ASN A 216 -2.41 31.55 -17.81
CA ASN A 216 -3.69 30.92 -17.52
C ASN A 216 -4.61 32.01 -16.93
N PRO A 217 -5.64 32.49 -17.65
CA PRO A 217 -6.13 31.97 -18.94
C PRO A 217 -5.18 32.17 -20.14
N ALA A 218 -5.21 31.23 -21.10
CA ALA A 218 -4.41 31.25 -22.33
C ALA A 218 -5.23 31.73 -23.54
N ASN A 219 -4.59 32.43 -24.49
CA ASN A 219 -5.19 32.80 -25.78
C ASN A 219 -4.70 31.87 -26.89
N ASP A 220 -3.42 31.98 -27.29
CA ASP A 220 -2.90 31.23 -28.44
C ASP A 220 -1.84 30.20 -28.06
N VAL A 221 -1.03 30.50 -27.05
CA VAL A 221 0.08 29.66 -26.60
C VAL A 221 -0.01 29.46 -25.10
N LEU A 222 0.16 28.21 -24.67
CA LEU A 222 0.30 27.81 -23.27
C LEU A 222 1.74 27.33 -23.06
N THR A 223 2.46 27.96 -22.14
CA THR A 223 3.84 27.61 -21.80
C THR A 223 3.88 26.71 -20.57
N LEU A 224 4.64 25.63 -20.64
CA LEU A 224 5.00 24.78 -19.51
C LEU A 224 6.47 25.01 -19.14
N SER A 225 6.77 25.03 -17.84
CA SER A 225 8.13 25.11 -17.32
C SER A 225 8.26 24.34 -16.01
N THR A 226 9.29 23.52 -15.89
CA THR A 226 9.54 22.65 -14.73
C THR A 226 11.05 22.44 -14.55
N GLN A 227 11.45 21.82 -13.45
CA GLN A 227 12.86 21.46 -13.18
C GLN A 227 13.26 20.11 -13.78
N ASN A 228 12.28 19.29 -14.19
CA ASN A 228 12.49 17.92 -14.69
C ASN A 228 12.01 17.79 -16.14
N THR A 229 12.56 16.83 -16.87
CA THR A 229 12.15 16.56 -18.25
C THR A 229 10.69 16.12 -18.30
N VAL A 230 9.89 16.80 -19.12
CA VAL A 230 8.54 16.38 -19.49
C VAL A 230 8.67 15.46 -20.70
N ASN A 231 8.19 14.23 -20.62
CA ASN A 231 8.25 13.30 -21.75
C ASN A 231 7.10 13.58 -22.71
N THR A 232 5.87 13.56 -22.17
CA THR A 232 4.64 13.67 -22.95
C THR A 232 3.69 14.68 -22.34
N VAL A 233 2.92 15.33 -23.20
CA VAL A 233 1.85 16.24 -22.84
C VAL A 233 0.61 15.89 -23.64
N GLU A 234 -0.54 15.81 -22.96
CA GLU A 234 -1.84 15.57 -23.57
C GLU A 234 -2.86 16.56 -23.02
N ILE A 235 -3.68 17.15 -23.90
CA ILE A 235 -4.76 18.06 -23.49
C ILE A 235 -6.09 17.40 -23.80
N PHE A 236 -7.01 17.49 -22.84
CA PHE A 236 -8.37 16.97 -22.90
C PHE A 236 -9.37 18.09 -22.68
N ASN A 237 -10.51 18.01 -23.39
CA ASN A 237 -11.66 18.84 -23.05
C ASN A 237 -12.41 18.27 -21.83
N VAL A 238 -13.41 19.00 -21.32
CA VAL A 238 -14.22 18.58 -20.17
C VAL A 238 -15.00 17.26 -20.35
N LEU A 239 -15.14 16.79 -21.59
CA LEU A 239 -15.77 15.49 -21.90
C LEU A 239 -14.75 14.34 -21.93
N GLY A 240 -13.49 14.59 -21.56
CA GLY A 240 -12.41 13.60 -21.59
C GLY A 240 -11.88 13.30 -23.00
N LYS A 241 -12.31 14.05 -24.02
CA LYS A 241 -11.80 13.88 -25.38
C LYS A 241 -10.42 14.54 -25.49
N LYS A 242 -9.43 13.74 -25.88
CA LYS A 242 -8.08 14.21 -26.22
C LYS A 242 -8.13 15.13 -27.45
N VAL A 243 -7.57 16.33 -27.32
CA VAL A 243 -7.56 17.37 -28.36
C VAL A 243 -6.13 17.72 -28.82
N ILE A 244 -5.13 17.55 -27.96
CA ILE A 244 -3.70 17.76 -28.30
C ILE A 244 -2.89 16.62 -27.68
N THR A 245 -1.85 16.17 -28.38
CA THR A 245 -0.80 15.28 -27.87
C THR A 245 0.54 15.74 -28.41
N MET A 246 1.57 15.76 -27.57
CA MET A 246 2.90 16.25 -27.90
C MET A 246 3.96 15.48 -27.11
N GLN A 247 5.03 15.09 -27.80
CA GLN A 247 6.28 14.67 -27.17
C GLN A 247 7.11 15.93 -26.93
N VAL A 248 7.64 16.09 -25.72
CA VAL A 248 8.40 17.29 -25.32
C VAL A 248 9.88 16.95 -25.18
N GLU A 249 10.19 15.98 -24.33
CA GLU A 249 11.55 15.56 -23.98
C GLU A 249 12.47 16.72 -23.55
N ASP A 250 11.88 17.72 -22.86
CA ASP A 250 12.57 18.91 -22.35
C ASP A 250 11.91 19.42 -21.05
N THR A 251 12.57 20.34 -20.36
CA THR A 251 12.14 21.03 -19.12
C THR A 251 11.14 22.17 -19.38
N SER A 252 10.91 22.52 -20.65
CA SER A 252 9.94 23.54 -21.06
C SER A 252 9.26 23.19 -22.38
N ALA A 253 8.04 23.71 -22.58
CA ALA A 253 7.28 23.49 -23.80
C ALA A 253 6.36 24.66 -24.11
N GLU A 254 6.22 25.01 -25.37
CA GLU A 254 5.18 25.91 -25.87
C GLU A 254 4.13 25.11 -26.63
N ILE A 255 2.87 25.20 -26.20
CA ILE A 255 1.77 24.45 -26.78
C ILE A 255 0.84 25.43 -27.47
N ASN A 256 0.69 25.26 -28.78
CA ASN A 256 -0.29 26.04 -29.54
C ASN A 256 -1.72 25.55 -29.21
N VAL A 257 -2.50 26.42 -28.59
CA VAL A 257 -3.89 26.21 -28.20
C VAL A 257 -4.86 27.11 -28.98
N SER A 258 -4.41 27.85 -29.99
CA SER A 258 -5.23 28.84 -30.72
C SER A 258 -6.45 28.22 -31.41
N ASN A 259 -6.35 26.95 -31.80
CA ASN A 259 -7.44 26.21 -32.47
C ASN A 259 -8.46 25.61 -31.49
N LEU A 260 -8.25 25.76 -30.18
CA LEU A 260 -9.20 25.33 -29.17
C LEU A 260 -10.28 26.39 -28.95
N ASN A 261 -11.53 25.95 -28.82
CA ASN A 261 -12.61 26.84 -28.41
C ASN A 261 -12.39 27.30 -26.96
N ALA A 262 -12.90 28.49 -26.63
CA ALA A 262 -12.93 29.00 -25.26
C ALA A 262 -13.58 27.98 -24.29
N GLY A 263 -12.96 27.78 -23.13
CA GLY A 263 -13.43 26.81 -22.15
C GLY A 263 -12.35 26.27 -21.21
N ILE A 264 -12.74 25.31 -20.38
CA ILE A 264 -11.85 24.64 -19.44
C ILE A 264 -11.25 23.40 -20.10
N TYR A 265 -9.95 23.20 -19.88
CA TYR A 265 -9.21 22.04 -20.36
C TYR A 265 -8.38 21.43 -19.23
N LEU A 266 -8.15 20.13 -19.35
CA LEU A 266 -7.21 19.39 -18.51
C LEU A 266 -5.95 19.11 -19.34
N ILE A 267 -4.79 19.37 -18.76
CA ILE A 267 -3.50 19.02 -19.31
C ILE A 267 -2.90 17.91 -18.46
N SER A 268 -2.68 16.75 -19.07
CA SER A 268 -1.93 15.64 -18.50
C SER A 268 -0.49 15.70 -19.00
N TYR A 269 0.46 15.46 -18.11
CA TYR A 269 1.89 15.46 -18.45
C TYR A 269 2.62 14.34 -17.71
N GLN A 270 3.66 13.80 -18.34
CA GLN A 270 4.51 12.78 -17.76
C GLN A 270 5.89 13.33 -17.42
N ILE A 271 6.32 13.15 -16.17
CA ILE A 271 7.64 13.50 -15.66
C ILE A 271 8.13 12.33 -14.80
N ASN A 272 9.36 11.87 -14.98
CA ASN A 272 9.94 10.76 -14.22
C ASN A 272 9.05 9.49 -14.22
N ASN A 273 8.40 9.20 -15.36
CA ASN A 273 7.40 8.14 -15.54
C ASN A 273 6.09 8.28 -14.73
N SER A 274 5.96 9.29 -13.87
CA SER A 274 4.70 9.64 -13.20
C SER A 274 3.85 10.54 -14.09
N THR A 275 2.53 10.31 -14.08
CA THR A 275 1.55 11.12 -14.83
C THR A 275 0.80 12.02 -13.87
N SER A 276 0.79 13.33 -14.15
CA SER A 276 0.03 14.31 -13.37
C SER A 276 -0.92 15.08 -14.27
N THR A 277 -1.95 15.73 -13.69
CA THR A 277 -2.93 16.52 -14.44
C THR A 277 -3.13 17.90 -13.80
N LYS A 278 -3.21 18.95 -14.62
CA LYS A 278 -3.58 20.31 -14.20
C LYS A 278 -4.71 20.88 -15.05
N LYS A 279 -5.39 21.90 -14.55
CA LYS A 279 -6.48 22.61 -15.25
C LYS A 279 -5.98 23.96 -15.78
N PHE A 280 -6.35 24.32 -17.01
CA PHE A 280 -6.22 25.69 -17.50
C PHE A 280 -7.49 26.17 -18.20
N VAL A 281 -7.62 27.48 -18.37
CA VAL A 281 -8.71 28.15 -19.06
C VAL A 281 -8.21 28.69 -20.38
N LYS A 282 -8.92 28.39 -21.48
CA LYS A 282 -8.74 28.97 -22.80
C LYS A 282 -9.78 30.09 -22.99
N ASN A 283 -9.33 31.28 -23.36
CA ASN A 283 -10.20 32.40 -23.75
C ASN A 283 -10.64 32.32 -25.21
#